data_AF-A0A2V6SJQ5-F1
#
_entry.id   AF-A0A2V6SJQ5-F1
#
_cell.length_a   1.000
_cell.length_b   1.000
_cell.length_c   1.000
_cell.angle_alpha   90.00
_cell.angle_beta   90.00
_cell.angle_gamma   90.00
#
_symmetry.space_group_name_H-M   'P 1'
#
loop_
_entity.id
_entity.type
_entity.pdbx_description
1 polymer ?
#
loop_
_entity_poly.entity_id
_entity_poly.type
_entity_poly.pdbx_seq_one_letter_code
_entity_poly.pdbx_strand_id
1 'polypeptide(L)'
;MDTGPSAPTAAPPSAGEAEAFYRELERRHLVALWNVAATLLPKEPKSRALPYLWRWETLLPLIRRAGELAPLHRGAERRVLGLINPALPGRYGATPTLWAGFQYLLPGEVAPAHRHTPAAIR
;
A
#
# COMPACT_ATOMS: atom_id res chain seq x y z
N MET A 1 -55.73 -14.69 -1.55
CA MET A 1 -55.20 -13.41 -1.03
C MET A 1 -54.79 -13.68 0.40
N ASP A 2 -53.51 -13.94 0.60
CA ASP A 2 -52.94 -14.36 1.89
C ASP A 2 -52.21 -13.17 2.51
N THR A 3 -52.87 -12.46 3.42
CA THR A 3 -52.30 -11.33 4.17
C THR A 3 -51.71 -11.88 5.46
N GLY A 4 -50.50 -12.43 5.38
CA GLY A 4 -49.73 -12.81 6.56
C GLY A 4 -49.49 -11.58 7.47
N PRO A 5 -49.40 -11.76 8.80
CA PRO A 5 -49.24 -10.65 9.72
C PRO A 5 -47.96 -9.87 9.43
N SER A 6 -48.10 -8.57 9.19
CA SER A 6 -46.96 -7.64 9.06
C SER A 6 -46.11 -7.74 10.33
N ALA A 7 -44.84 -8.09 10.18
CA ALA A 7 -43.90 -8.11 11.30
C ALA A 7 -43.91 -6.74 12.02
N PRO A 8 -43.86 -6.70 13.36
CA PRO A 8 -43.77 -5.43 14.07
C PRO A 8 -42.47 -4.73 13.67
N THR A 9 -42.59 -3.56 13.04
CA THR A 9 -41.46 -2.67 12.79
C THR A 9 -40.90 -2.25 14.14
N ALA A 10 -39.79 -2.87 14.56
CA ALA A 10 -39.09 -2.46 15.77
C ALA A 10 -38.75 -0.96 15.68
N ALA A 11 -38.94 -0.24 16.79
CA ALA A 11 -38.54 1.15 16.88
C ALA A 11 -37.03 1.25 16.57
N PRO A 12 -36.59 2.29 15.83
CA PRO A 12 -35.17 2.45 15.53
C PRO A 12 -34.39 2.53 16.86
N PRO A 13 -33.20 1.88 16.94
CA PRO A 13 -32.40 1.90 18.14
C PRO A 13 -32.03 3.34 18.52
N SER A 14 -31.89 3.58 19.83
CA SER A 14 -31.38 4.88 20.29
C SER A 14 -29.96 5.10 19.78
N ALA A 15 -29.56 6.37 19.62
CA ALA A 15 -28.20 6.70 19.19
C ALA A 15 -27.13 6.10 20.14
N GLY A 16 -27.44 5.96 21.44
CA GLY A 16 -26.54 5.37 22.43
C GLY A 16 -26.34 3.86 22.27
N GLU A 17 -27.40 3.11 21.95
CA GLU A 17 -27.31 1.67 21.70
C GLU A 17 -26.54 1.35 20.42
N ALA A 18 -26.78 2.12 19.35
CA ALA A 18 -26.06 1.96 18.10
C ALA A 18 -24.54 2.22 18.27
N GLU A 19 -24.17 3.26 19.02
CA GLU A 19 -22.77 3.60 19.30
C GLU A 19 -22.07 2.53 20.17
N ALA A 20 -22.77 1.98 21.17
CA ALA A 20 -22.23 0.89 21.99
C ALA A 20 -21.98 -0.38 21.16
N PHE A 21 -22.91 -0.70 20.24
CA PHE A 21 -22.75 -1.81 19.31
C PHE A 21 -21.53 -1.64 18.40
N TYR A 22 -21.33 -0.47 17.79
CA TYR A 22 -20.18 -0.23 16.91
C TYR A 22 -18.84 -0.25 17.65
N ARG A 23 -18.78 0.29 18.88
CA ARG A 23 -17.60 0.13 19.74
C ARG A 23 -17.32 -1.33 20.05
N GLU A 24 -18.35 -2.13 20.27
CA GLU A 24 -18.17 -3.57 20.51
C GLU A 24 -17.62 -4.31 19.29
N LEU A 25 -18.06 -3.94 18.09
CA LEU A 25 -17.48 -4.47 16.85
C LEU A 25 -15.98 -4.13 16.77
N GLU A 26 -15.61 -2.88 17.04
CA GLU A 26 -14.21 -2.44 17.00
C GLU A 26 -13.35 -3.22 18.00
N ARG A 27 -13.80 -3.40 19.25
CA ARG A 27 -13.09 -4.21 20.26
C ARG A 27 -12.88 -5.67 19.85
N ARG A 28 -13.71 -6.18 18.94
CA ARG A 28 -13.65 -7.56 18.43
C ARG A 28 -13.01 -7.65 17.04
N HIS A 29 -12.42 -6.55 16.54
CA HIS A 29 -11.87 -6.49 15.18
C HIS A 29 -12.90 -6.82 14.08
N LEU A 30 -14.16 -6.48 14.30
CA LEU A 30 -15.25 -6.64 13.35
C LEU A 30 -15.60 -5.29 12.71
N VAL A 31 -16.11 -5.32 11.48
CA VAL A 31 -16.59 -4.13 10.76
C VAL A 31 -18.01 -4.35 10.27
N ALA A 32 -18.87 -3.36 10.48
CA ALA A 32 -20.21 -3.34 9.94
C ALA A 32 -20.16 -3.01 8.44
N LEU A 33 -20.39 -3.99 7.57
CA LEU A 33 -20.27 -3.82 6.12
C LEU A 33 -21.14 -2.66 5.60
N TRP A 34 -22.35 -2.47 6.11
CA TRP A 34 -23.25 -1.39 5.67
C TRP A 34 -22.71 0.03 5.95
N ASN A 35 -21.77 0.19 6.89
CA ASN A 35 -21.11 1.48 7.16
C ASN A 35 -19.92 1.74 6.23
N VAL A 36 -19.35 0.71 5.62
CA VAL A 36 -18.10 0.80 4.82
C VAL A 36 -18.24 0.30 3.40
N ALA A 37 -19.42 -0.20 3.00
CA ALA A 37 -19.65 -0.86 1.72
C ALA A 37 -19.22 0.00 0.53
N ALA A 38 -19.58 1.29 0.52
CA ALA A 38 -19.23 2.20 -0.56
C ALA A 38 -17.70 2.41 -0.70
N THR A 39 -16.97 2.31 0.42
CA THR A 39 -15.51 2.45 0.45
C THR A 39 -14.81 1.15 0.04
N LEU A 40 -15.31 0.00 0.48
CA LEU A 40 -14.73 -1.31 0.17
C LEU A 40 -15.05 -1.78 -1.26
N LEU A 41 -16.23 -1.41 -1.77
CA LEU A 41 -16.76 -1.86 -3.05
C LEU A 41 -17.13 -0.63 -3.92
N PRO A 42 -16.14 0.17 -4.35
CA PRO A 42 -16.40 1.28 -5.25
C PRO A 42 -16.89 0.76 -6.62
N LYS A 43 -17.70 1.56 -7.32
CA LYS A 43 -18.21 1.22 -8.67
C LYS A 43 -17.09 0.99 -9.70
N GLU A 44 -15.95 1.64 -9.49
CA GLU A 44 -14.77 1.54 -10.33
C GLU A 44 -13.50 1.51 -9.46
N PRO A 45 -12.40 0.92 -9.93
CA PRO A 45 -11.15 0.90 -9.18
C PRO A 45 -10.63 2.32 -8.90
N LYS A 46 -10.47 2.65 -7.61
CA LYS A 46 -9.87 3.91 -7.16
C LYS A 46 -8.52 3.64 -6.52
N SER A 47 -7.47 3.71 -7.34
CA SER A 47 -6.10 3.58 -6.83
C SER A 47 -5.74 4.76 -5.93
N ARG A 48 -5.10 4.49 -4.81
CA ARG A 48 -4.47 5.54 -3.98
C ARG A 48 -3.20 6.10 -4.61
N ALA A 49 -2.55 5.35 -5.51
CA ALA A 49 -1.31 5.78 -6.15
C ALA A 49 -1.58 6.96 -7.11
N LEU A 50 -0.73 7.98 -7.07
CA LEU A 50 -0.80 9.10 -8.00
C LEU A 50 0.09 8.84 -9.22
N PRO A 51 -0.29 9.30 -10.43
CA PRO A 51 0.66 9.44 -11.53
C PRO A 51 1.82 10.32 -11.06
N TYR A 52 3.05 9.83 -11.23
CA TYR A 52 4.23 10.54 -10.77
C TYR A 52 5.40 10.36 -11.74
N LEU A 53 6.16 11.44 -11.96
CA LEU A 53 7.32 11.46 -12.85
C LEU A 53 8.59 11.63 -12.02
N TRP A 54 9.49 10.65 -12.09
CA TRP A 54 10.84 10.77 -11.59
C TRP A 54 11.79 11.17 -12.74
N ARG A 55 12.24 12.42 -12.75
CA ARG A 55 13.11 12.94 -13.81
C ARG A 55 14.55 12.42 -13.64
N TRP A 56 15.12 11.92 -14.73
CA TRP A 56 16.49 11.40 -14.74
C TRP A 56 17.53 12.43 -14.28
N GLU A 57 17.39 13.69 -14.72
CA GLU A 57 18.27 14.80 -14.33
C GLU A 57 18.28 15.06 -12.83
N THR A 58 17.15 14.82 -12.15
CA THR A 58 17.03 14.91 -10.70
C THR A 58 17.62 13.70 -10.00
N LEU A 59 17.39 12.49 -10.55
CA LEU A 59 17.83 11.24 -9.94
C LEU A 59 19.33 10.99 -10.08
N LEU A 60 19.93 11.30 -11.23
CA LEU A 60 21.31 10.94 -11.54
C LEU A 60 22.33 11.48 -10.52
N PRO A 61 22.26 12.75 -10.07
CA PRO A 61 23.15 13.23 -9.01
C PRO A 61 23.00 12.44 -7.70
N LEU A 62 21.77 12.07 -7.32
CA LEU A 62 21.49 11.28 -6.12
C LEU A 62 22.02 9.84 -6.24
N ILE A 63 21.84 9.23 -7.40
CA ILE A 63 22.34 7.89 -7.72
C ILE A 63 23.86 7.85 -7.61
N ARG A 64 24.56 8.84 -8.20
CA ARG A 64 26.03 8.95 -8.10
C ARG A 64 26.50 9.14 -6.67
N ARG A 65 25.85 10.06 -5.94
CA ARG A 65 26.16 10.32 -4.52
C ARG A 65 25.94 9.08 -3.65
N ALA A 66 24.95 8.24 -3.96
CA ALA A 66 24.78 6.97 -3.26
C ALA A 66 25.99 6.04 -3.44
N GLY A 67 26.65 6.07 -4.61
CA GLY A 67 27.90 5.34 -4.85
C GLY A 67 29.03 5.71 -3.88
N GLU A 68 29.10 6.98 -3.49
CA GLU A 68 30.10 7.49 -2.54
C GLU A 68 29.75 7.17 -1.09
N LEU A 69 28.46 7.17 -0.75
CA LEU A 69 27.97 7.12 0.64
C LEU A 69 27.55 5.72 1.11
N ALA A 70 27.20 4.82 0.20
CA ALA A 70 26.65 3.51 0.52
C ALA A 70 27.51 2.39 -0.09
N PRO A 71 28.65 2.03 0.55
CA PRO A 71 29.46 0.91 0.08
C PRO A 71 28.67 -0.40 0.19
N LEU A 72 28.81 -1.26 -0.82
CA LEU A 72 28.21 -2.60 -0.78
C LEU A 72 28.92 -3.43 0.31
N HIS A 73 28.22 -3.71 1.40
CA HIS A 73 28.67 -4.57 2.50
C HIS A 73 27.62 -5.64 2.81
N ARG A 74 27.98 -6.67 3.58
CA ARG A 74 27.03 -7.72 4.02
C ARG A 74 25.86 -7.06 4.78
N GLY A 75 24.67 -7.08 4.18
CA GLY A 75 23.46 -6.42 4.68
C GLY A 75 22.83 -5.44 3.69
N ALA A 76 23.63 -4.84 2.80
CA ALA A 76 23.19 -4.00 1.69
C ALA A 76 23.50 -4.68 0.36
N GLU A 77 22.83 -5.80 0.07
CA GLU A 77 23.12 -6.65 -1.10
C GLU A 77 22.98 -5.93 -2.45
N ARG A 78 22.21 -4.83 -2.47
CA ARG A 78 21.96 -4.01 -3.65
C ARG A 78 21.92 -2.54 -3.25
N ARG A 79 22.76 -1.71 -3.87
CA ARG A 79 22.62 -0.25 -3.80
C ARG A 79 21.59 0.20 -4.82
N VAL A 80 20.34 0.31 -4.36
CA VAL A 80 19.20 0.70 -5.19
C VAL A 80 18.44 1.85 -4.58
N LEU A 81 18.16 2.87 -5.39
CA LEU A 81 17.23 3.93 -5.03
C LEU A 81 15.84 3.53 -5.51
N GLY A 82 14.97 3.14 -4.58
CA GLY A 82 13.59 2.78 -4.86
C GLY A 82 12.72 4.00 -5.19
N LEU A 83 11.85 3.86 -6.18
CA LEU A 83 10.87 4.87 -6.55
C LEU A 83 9.64 4.71 -5.67
N ILE A 84 9.34 5.72 -4.85
CA ILE A 84 8.21 5.70 -3.91
C ILE A 84 7.12 6.63 -4.41
N ASN A 85 5.93 6.08 -4.63
CA ASN A 85 4.76 6.89 -4.97
C ASN A 85 4.36 7.78 -3.76
N PRO A 86 4.24 9.10 -3.91
CA PRO A 86 3.99 10.00 -2.78
C PRO A 86 2.63 9.76 -2.08
N ALA A 87 1.68 9.12 -2.76
CA ALA A 87 0.36 8.81 -2.20
C ALA A 87 0.22 7.39 -1.63
N LEU A 88 1.32 6.64 -1.57
CA LEU A 88 1.40 5.32 -0.92
C LEU A 88 2.29 5.37 0.34
N PRO A 89 1.97 6.20 1.35
CA PRO A 89 2.78 6.29 2.57
C PRO A 89 2.84 4.94 3.28
N GLY A 90 4.04 4.54 3.73
CA GLY A 90 4.30 3.26 4.38
C GLY A 90 4.45 2.06 3.42
N ARG A 91 4.24 2.24 2.11
CA ARG A 91 4.53 1.23 1.10
C ARG A 91 5.74 1.67 0.26
N TYR A 92 6.81 0.89 0.32
CA TYR A 92 7.99 1.08 -0.53
C TYR A 92 7.67 0.55 -1.93
N GLY A 93 7.05 1.34 -2.81
CA GLY A 93 6.73 0.92 -4.17
C GLY A 93 6.33 2.07 -5.10
N ALA A 94 6.54 1.86 -6.40
CA ALA A 94 6.19 2.84 -7.44
C ALA A 94 4.68 2.81 -7.73
N THR A 95 4.06 1.64 -7.55
CA THR A 95 2.62 1.39 -7.65
C THR A 95 2.17 0.47 -6.51
N PRO A 96 0.87 0.15 -6.37
CA PRO A 96 0.41 -0.79 -5.35
C PRO A 96 0.98 -2.21 -5.48
N THR A 97 1.46 -2.59 -6.67
CA THR A 97 1.91 -3.96 -6.98
C THR A 97 3.33 -4.06 -7.54
N LEU A 98 3.93 -2.94 -7.99
CA LEU A 98 5.27 -2.92 -8.58
C LEU A 98 6.24 -2.10 -7.73
N TRP A 99 7.40 -2.69 -7.48
CA TRP A 99 8.59 -1.98 -7.02
C TRP A 99 9.50 -1.69 -8.22
N ALA A 100 10.04 -0.48 -8.27
CA ALA A 100 11.00 -0.08 -9.28
C ALA A 100 12.10 0.76 -8.62
N GLY A 101 13.28 0.77 -9.20
CA GLY A 101 14.40 1.53 -8.68
C GLY A 101 15.61 1.48 -9.58
N PHE A 102 16.58 2.36 -9.32
CA PHE A 102 17.85 2.40 -10.04
C PHE A 102 18.95 1.76 -9.21
N GLN A 103 19.49 0.64 -9.71
CA GLN A 103 20.69 0.04 -9.15
C GLN A 103 21.93 0.75 -9.70
N TYR A 104 22.90 1.06 -8.83
CA TYR A 104 24.16 1.67 -9.22
C TYR A 104 25.34 0.87 -8.69
N LEU A 105 26.21 0.38 -9.58
CA LEU A 105 27.42 -0.37 -9.26
C LEU A 105 28.64 0.43 -9.72
N LEU A 106 29.64 0.55 -8.85
CA LEU A 106 30.94 1.14 -9.17
C LEU A 106 31.85 0.11 -9.86
N PRO A 107 32.92 0.56 -10.55
CA PRO A 107 33.90 -0.34 -11.13
C PRO A 107 34.45 -1.34 -10.10
N GLY A 108 34.41 -2.63 -10.45
CA GLY A 108 34.90 -3.72 -9.60
C GLY A 108 33.94 -4.18 -8.51
N GLU A 109 32.82 -3.49 -8.29
CA GLU A 109 31.82 -3.96 -7.33
C GLU A 109 31.04 -5.16 -7.87
N VAL A 110 30.79 -6.12 -6.99
CA VAL A 110 29.99 -7.32 -7.27
C VAL A 110 28.77 -7.34 -6.37
N ALA A 111 27.58 -7.38 -6.98
CA ALA A 111 26.36 -7.65 -6.24
C ALA A 111 26.17 -9.18 -6.10
N PRO A 112 26.09 -9.72 -4.88
CA PRO A 112 26.04 -11.16 -4.66
C PRO A 112 24.78 -11.80 -5.29
N ALA A 113 24.91 -13.09 -5.61
CA ALA A 113 23.80 -13.91 -6.08
C ALA A 113 22.82 -14.19 -4.94
N HIS A 114 21.53 -14.13 -5.23
CA HIS A 114 20.46 -14.55 -4.33
C HIS A 114 19.26 -15.06 -5.14
N ARG A 115 18.26 -15.58 -4.44
CA ARG A 115 17.00 -16.03 -5.01
C ARG A 115 15.84 -15.49 -4.19
N HIS A 116 14.72 -15.24 -4.84
CA HIS A 116 13.52 -14.75 -4.19
C HIS A 116 12.30 -15.20 -4.98
N THR A 117 11.14 -15.28 -4.33
CA THR A 117 9.87 -15.62 -4.97
C THR A 117 9.32 -14.52 -5.91
N PRO A 118 9.57 -13.21 -5.70
CA PRO A 118 9.15 -12.19 -6.65
C PRO A 118 9.81 -12.34 -8.02
N ALA A 119 9.11 -12.00 -9.10
CA ALA A 119 9.71 -11.84 -10.41
C ALA A 119 10.48 -10.51 -10.50
N ALA A 120 11.55 -10.46 -11.28
CA ALA A 120 12.34 -9.24 -11.50
C ALA A 120 12.84 -9.17 -12.95
N ILE A 121 12.84 -7.95 -13.50
CA ILE A 121 13.53 -7.59 -14.74
C ILE A 121 14.58 -6.52 -14.40
N ARG A 122 15.68 -6.49 -15.14
CA ARG A 122 16.78 -5.53 -14.98
C ARG A 122 17.12 -4.94 -16.33
#